data_AF-A0A923EUC7-F1
#
_entry.id   AF-A0A923EUC7-F1
#
_cell.length_a   1.000
_cell.length_b   1.000
_cell.length_c   1.000
_cell.angle_alpha   90.00
_cell.angle_beta   90.00
_cell.angle_gamma   90.00
#
_symmetry.space_group_name_H-M   'P 1'
#
loop_
_entity.id
_entity.type
_entity.pdbx_description
1 polymer ?
#
loop_
_entity_poly.entity_id
_entity_poly.type
_entity_poly.pdbx_seq_one_letter_code
_entity_poly.pdbx_strand_id
1 'polypeptide(L)'
;MTQVGPENVLAVHALLRAQAESMAAALRAANWLQAIPRCGDDVVSVDAQALFQQKINAILDVHHAHVDEIREAADRLREAALQYRYTESDIIGALAPAREQLGLPGA
;
A
#
# COMPACT_ATOMS: atom_id res chain seq x y z
N MET A 1 -10.57 21.70 -4.41
CA MET A 1 -9.90 20.84 -3.42
C MET A 1 -10.93 19.84 -2.92
N THR A 2 -10.82 18.57 -3.29
CA THR A 2 -11.78 17.53 -2.90
C THR A 2 -11.63 17.29 -1.41
N GLN A 3 -12.68 17.57 -0.64
CA GLN A 3 -12.70 17.34 0.80
C GLN A 3 -12.56 15.84 1.04
N VAL A 4 -11.55 15.43 1.82
CA VAL A 4 -11.30 14.02 2.14
C VAL A 4 -12.24 13.64 3.28
N GLY A 5 -13.35 12.99 2.95
CA GLY A 5 -14.29 12.41 3.91
C GLY A 5 -14.08 10.90 4.12
N PRO A 6 -14.71 10.30 5.14
CA PRO A 6 -14.55 8.88 5.49
C PRO A 6 -14.82 7.92 4.34
N GLU A 7 -15.83 8.21 3.52
CA GLU A 7 -16.20 7.47 2.31
C GLU A 7 -15.09 7.51 1.25
N ASN A 8 -14.45 8.66 1.05
CA ASN A 8 -13.33 8.79 0.13
C ASN A 8 -12.11 8.01 0.62
N VAL A 9 -11.84 8.00 1.93
CA VAL A 9 -10.75 7.24 2.56
C VAL A 9 -10.98 5.73 2.42
N LEU A 10 -12.21 5.25 2.66
CA LEU A 10 -12.56 3.83 2.52
C LEU A 10 -12.53 3.37 1.06
N ALA A 11 -12.91 4.23 0.10
CA ALA A 11 -12.78 3.93 -1.32
C ALA A 11 -11.32 3.73 -1.73
N VAL A 12 -10.41 4.62 -1.27
CA VAL A 12 -8.97 4.48 -1.53
C VAL A 12 -8.41 3.23 -0.83
N HIS A 13 -8.83 2.93 0.39
CA HIS A 13 -8.47 1.69 1.08
C HIS A 13 -8.81 0.45 0.25
N ALA A 14 -10.05 0.37 -0.26
CA ALA A 14 -10.50 -0.77 -1.06
C ALA A 14 -9.66 -0.93 -2.34
N LEU A 15 -9.33 0.18 -3.01
CA LEU A 15 -8.48 0.18 -4.20
C LEU A 15 -7.07 -0.35 -3.90
N LEU A 16 -6.43 0.16 -2.84
CA LEU A 16 -5.08 -0.29 -2.46
C LEU A 16 -5.06 -1.75 -2.03
N ARG A 17 -6.09 -2.23 -1.32
CA ARG A 17 -6.23 -3.66 -0.99
C ARG A 17 -6.32 -4.53 -2.24
N ALA A 18 -7.19 -4.18 -3.19
CA ALA A 18 -7.32 -4.91 -4.44
C ALA A 18 -6.01 -4.93 -5.25
N GLN A 19 -5.28 -3.81 -5.26
CA GLN A 19 -3.97 -3.73 -5.92
C GLN A 19 -2.95 -4.66 -5.25
N ALA A 20 -2.82 -4.63 -3.92
CA ALA A 20 -1.90 -5.50 -3.19
C ALA A 20 -2.21 -6.99 -3.41
N GLU A 21 -3.50 -7.35 -3.47
CA GLU A 21 -3.93 -8.73 -3.76
C GLU A 21 -3.55 -9.17 -5.18
N SER A 22 -3.78 -8.30 -6.16
CA SER A 22 -3.40 -8.53 -7.56
C SER A 22 -1.89 -8.72 -7.70
N MET A 23 -1.09 -7.84 -7.09
CA MET A 23 0.37 -7.95 -7.08
C MET A 23 0.86 -9.22 -6.38
N ALA A 24 0.26 -9.57 -5.24
CA ALA A 24 0.59 -10.81 -4.54
C ALA A 24 0.24 -12.05 -5.38
N ALA A 25 -0.85 -12.02 -6.15
CA ALA A 25 -1.21 -13.09 -7.08
C ALA A 25 -0.19 -13.21 -8.22
N ALA A 26 0.26 -12.09 -8.78
CA ALA A 26 1.31 -12.06 -9.80
C ALA A 26 2.63 -12.64 -9.28
N LEU A 27 3.04 -12.28 -8.05
CA LEU A 27 4.23 -12.85 -7.40
C LEU A 27 4.11 -14.37 -7.17
N ARG A 28 2.93 -14.85 -6.75
CA ARG A 28 2.68 -16.29 -6.63
C ARG A 28 2.77 -17.01 -7.97
N ALA A 29 2.26 -16.42 -9.05
CA ALA A 29 2.38 -16.99 -10.39
C ALA A 29 3.85 -17.00 -10.87
N ALA A 30 4.64 -16.03 -10.44
CA ALA A 30 6.06 -15.90 -10.74
C ALA A 30 6.98 -16.72 -9.81
N ASN A 31 6.44 -17.52 -8.88
CA ASN A 31 7.21 -18.23 -7.86
C ASN A 31 8.29 -19.16 -8.43
N TRP A 32 8.11 -19.66 -9.66
CA TRP A 32 9.11 -20.47 -10.35
C TRP A 32 10.44 -19.73 -10.58
N LEU A 33 10.44 -18.39 -10.60
CA LEU A 33 11.65 -17.57 -10.74
C LEU A 33 12.58 -17.64 -9.52
N GLN A 34 12.12 -18.17 -8.38
CA GLN A 34 12.96 -18.39 -7.20
C GLN A 34 14.08 -19.41 -7.43
N ALA A 35 13.92 -20.27 -8.45
CA ALA A 35 14.91 -21.27 -8.82
C ALA A 35 14.91 -21.46 -10.34
N ILE A 36 15.56 -20.53 -11.06
CA ILE A 36 15.68 -20.66 -12.52
C ILE A 36 16.58 -21.84 -12.88
N PRO A 37 16.27 -22.58 -13.97
CA PRO A 37 17.15 -23.63 -14.46
C PRO A 37 18.46 -23.05 -15.01
N ARG A 38 19.49 -23.88 -15.07
CA ARG A 38 20.72 -23.57 -15.83
C ARG A 38 20.42 -23.52 -17.32
N CYS A 39 21.12 -22.66 -18.06
CA CYS A 39 21.03 -22.60 -19.52
C CYS A 39 21.68 -23.81 -20.21
N GLY A 40 22.60 -24.49 -19.52
CA GLY A 40 23.37 -25.64 -20.01
C GLY A 40 24.24 -26.22 -18.89
N ASP A 41 25.03 -27.24 -19.22
CA ASP A 41 25.92 -27.92 -18.26
C ASP A 41 27.36 -27.42 -18.29
N ASP A 42 27.68 -26.45 -19.16
CA ASP A 42 28.99 -25.83 -19.20
C ASP A 42 29.21 -24.86 -18.02
N VAL A 43 30.48 -24.55 -17.74
CA VAL A 43 30.86 -23.70 -16.60
C VAL A 43 30.27 -22.29 -16.72
N VAL A 44 30.17 -21.74 -17.93
CA VAL A 44 29.58 -20.40 -18.14
C VAL A 44 28.10 -20.41 -17.80
N SER A 45 27.38 -21.47 -18.16
CA SER A 45 25.97 -21.65 -17.80
C SER A 45 25.73 -21.75 -16.28
N VAL A 46 26.67 -22.32 -15.53
CA VAL A 46 26.62 -22.36 -14.05
C VAL A 46 26.79 -20.96 -13.45
N ASP A 47 27.82 -20.24 -13.88
CA ASP A 47 28.08 -18.87 -13.40
C ASP A 47 26.95 -17.90 -13.79
N ALA A 48 26.42 -18.04 -15.00
CA ALA A 48 25.29 -17.24 -15.49
C ALA A 48 24.03 -17.47 -14.65
N GLN A 49 23.72 -18.73 -14.29
CA GLN A 49 22.58 -19.04 -13.42
C GLN A 49 22.72 -18.31 -12.08
N ALA A 50 23.89 -18.35 -11.45
CA ALA A 50 24.12 -17.70 -10.17
C ALA A 50 23.91 -16.18 -10.24
N LEU A 51 24.50 -15.54 -11.27
CA LEU A 51 24.37 -14.09 -11.47
C LEU A 51 22.93 -13.66 -11.80
N PHE A 52 22.23 -14.43 -12.64
CA PHE A 52 20.84 -14.15 -12.97
C PHE A 52 19.91 -14.39 -11.78
N GLN A 53 20.12 -15.47 -11.03
CA GLN A 53 19.32 -15.75 -9.83
C GLN A 53 19.49 -14.62 -8.81
N GLN A 54 20.71 -14.09 -8.61
CA GLN A 54 20.93 -12.95 -7.72
C GLN A 54 20.12 -11.72 -8.14
N LYS A 55 20.12 -11.38 -9.44
CA LYS A 55 19.34 -10.25 -9.96
C LYS A 55 17.84 -10.48 -9.85
N ILE A 56 17.38 -11.69 -10.14
CA ILE A 56 15.98 -12.07 -10.01
C ILE A 56 15.52 -11.95 -8.56
N ASN A 57 16.32 -12.44 -7.60
CA ASN A 57 16.01 -12.32 -6.18
C ASN A 57 15.85 -10.85 -5.77
N ALA A 58 16.79 -9.98 -6.18
CA ALA A 58 16.69 -8.55 -5.89
C ALA A 58 15.41 -7.90 -6.47
N ILE A 59 14.98 -8.31 -7.66
CA ILE A 59 13.73 -7.84 -8.26
C ILE A 59 12.51 -8.33 -7.45
N LEU A 60 12.50 -9.61 -7.08
CA LEU A 60 11.43 -10.19 -6.27
C LEU A 60 11.35 -9.52 -4.90
N ASP A 61 12.48 -9.25 -4.25
CA ASP A 61 12.55 -8.58 -2.96
C ASP A 61 11.91 -7.18 -3.02
N VAL A 62 12.21 -6.40 -4.07
CA VAL A 62 11.59 -5.08 -4.28
C VAL A 62 10.08 -5.20 -4.45
N HIS A 63 9.61 -6.18 -5.22
CA HIS A 63 8.17 -6.35 -5.42
C HIS A 63 7.46 -6.85 -4.15
N HIS A 64 8.09 -7.71 -3.37
CA HIS A 64 7.58 -8.13 -2.07
C HIS A 64 7.47 -6.94 -1.11
N ALA A 65 8.53 -6.13 -0.99
CA ALA A 65 8.51 -4.91 -0.19
C ALA A 65 7.40 -3.96 -0.63
N HIS A 66 7.21 -3.78 -1.95
CA HIS A 66 6.17 -2.89 -2.47
C HIS A 66 4.75 -3.40 -2.17
N VAL A 67 4.51 -4.71 -2.21
CA VAL A 67 3.23 -5.29 -1.76
C VAL A 67 2.97 -4.96 -0.29
N ASP A 68 3.98 -5.06 0.56
CA ASP A 68 3.86 -4.78 1.99
C ASP A 68 3.63 -3.29 2.27
N GLU A 69 4.30 -2.39 1.53
CA GLU A 69 4.05 -0.94 1.58
C GLU A 69 2.59 -0.58 1.24
N ILE A 70 2.03 -1.19 0.20
CA ILE A 70 0.64 -0.92 -0.22
C ILE A 70 -0.34 -1.45 0.84
N ARG A 71 -0.06 -2.62 1.43
CA ARG A 71 -0.89 -3.17 2.52
C ARG A 71 -0.87 -2.27 3.74
N GLU A 72 0.31 -1.80 4.14
CA GLU A 72 0.49 -0.86 5.24
C GLU A 72 -0.28 0.45 4.97
N ALA A 73 -0.16 1.00 3.75
CA ALA A 73 -0.90 2.21 3.37
C ALA A 73 -2.42 1.99 3.45
N ALA A 74 -2.91 0.84 2.96
CA ALA A 74 -4.32 0.49 3.07
C ALA A 74 -4.76 0.37 4.54
N ASP A 75 -3.97 -0.26 5.39
CA ASP A 75 -4.29 -0.43 6.81
C ASP A 75 -4.32 0.90 7.56
N ARG A 76 -3.38 1.82 7.28
CA ARG A 76 -3.43 3.19 7.81
C ARG A 76 -4.65 3.97 7.37
N LEU A 77 -5.11 3.80 6.12
CA LEU A 77 -6.35 4.44 5.66
C LEU A 77 -7.57 3.88 6.41
N ARG A 78 -7.59 2.57 6.68
CA ARG A 78 -8.64 1.95 7.49
C ARG A 78 -8.63 2.51 8.92
N GLU A 79 -7.46 2.61 9.54
CA GLU A 79 -7.31 3.22 10.87
C GLU A 79 -7.76 4.68 10.87
N ALA A 80 -7.36 5.47 9.89
CA ALA A 80 -7.80 6.85 9.73
C ALA A 80 -9.33 6.95 9.56
N ALA A 81 -9.94 6.08 8.73
CA ALA A 81 -11.40 6.03 8.59
C ALA A 81 -12.11 5.67 9.90
N LEU A 82 -11.52 4.81 10.73
CA LEU A 82 -12.03 4.50 12.08
C LEU A 82 -11.85 5.68 13.02
N GLN A 83 -10.75 6.43 12.93
CA GLN A 83 -10.55 7.67 13.68
C GLN A 83 -11.52 8.77 13.24
N TYR A 84 -11.88 8.87 11.96
CA TYR A 84 -12.95 9.78 11.53
C TYR A 84 -14.33 9.42 12.06
N ARG A 85 -14.49 8.27 12.73
CA ARG A 85 -15.68 7.97 13.54
C ARG A 85 -15.65 8.64 14.92
N TYR A 86 -14.66 9.49 15.22
CA TYR A 86 -14.87 10.62 16.13
C TYR A 86 -15.99 11.48 15.53
N THR A 87 -17.05 11.67 16.31
CA THR A 87 -18.30 12.27 15.86
C THR A 87 -18.08 13.63 15.20
N GLU A 88 -18.90 14.00 14.22
CA GLU A 88 -18.97 15.38 13.70
C GLU A 88 -19.08 16.41 14.84
N SER A 89 -19.62 15.98 15.99
CA SER A 89 -19.66 16.66 17.28
C SER A 89 -18.29 17.03 17.88
N ASP A 90 -17.25 16.21 17.71
CA ASP A 90 -15.88 16.51 18.18
C ASP A 90 -15.21 17.56 17.29
N ILE A 91 -15.49 17.50 15.98
CA ILE A 91 -15.02 18.49 15.00
C ILE A 91 -15.72 19.83 15.21
N ILE A 92 -17.04 19.83 15.48
CA ILE A 92 -17.81 21.03 15.85
C ILE A 92 -17.30 21.61 17.18
N GLY A 93 -17.02 20.76 18.18
CA GLY A 93 -16.46 21.17 19.46
C GLY A 93 -15.06 21.79 19.35
N ALA A 94 -14.20 21.24 18.48
CA ALA A 94 -12.87 21.78 18.21
C ALA A 94 -12.87 23.05 17.34
N LEU A 95 -13.87 23.21 16.46
CA LEU A 95 -14.04 24.40 15.61
C LEU A 95 -14.77 25.57 16.28
N ALA A 96 -15.44 25.34 17.41
CA ALA A 96 -16.13 26.39 18.17
C ALA A 96 -15.22 27.57 18.55
N PRO A 97 -14.03 27.38 19.18
CA PRO A 97 -13.14 28.50 19.52
C PRO A 97 -12.59 29.23 18.29
N ALA A 98 -12.38 28.53 17.17
CA ALA A 98 -11.91 29.14 15.92
C ALA A 98 -13.01 29.97 15.21
N ARG A 99 -14.28 29.53 15.26
CA ARG A 99 -15.43 30.29 14.71
C ARG A 99 -15.74 31.54 15.53
N GLU A 100 -15.55 31.48 16.84
CA GLU A 100 -15.73 32.61 17.75
C GLU A 100 -14.66 33.69 17.52
N GLN A 101 -13.41 33.29 17.26
CA GLN A 101 -12.34 34.21 16.85
C GLN A 101 -12.55 34.81 15.45
N LEU A 102 -13.25 34.10 14.56
CA LEU A 102 -13.51 34.53 13.18
C LEU A 102 -14.88 35.22 12.98
N GLY A 103 -15.67 35.40 14.04
CA GLY A 103 -16.95 36.11 13.98
C GLY A 103 -18.04 35.41 13.16
N LEU A 104 -17.96 34.09 13.00
CA LEU A 104 -18.93 33.31 12.24
C LEU A 104 -20.08 32.87 13.16
N PRO A 105 -21.36 33.00 12.75
CA PRO A 105 -22.50 32.68 13.61
C PRO A 105 -22.50 31.21 14.03
N GLY A 106 -22.88 30.95 15.29
CA GLY A 106 -23.08 29.60 15.83
C GLY A 106 -24.25 28.89 15.15
N ALA A 107 -24.17 27.55 15.11
CA ALA A 107 -25.25 26.70 14.62
C ALA A 107 -26.50 26.81 15.50
#